data_AF-A0A151Z2R7-F1
#
_entry.id   AF-A0A151Z2R7-F1
#
_cell.length_a   1.000
_cell.length_b   1.000
_cell.length_c   1.000
_cell.angle_alpha   90.00
_cell.angle_beta   90.00
_cell.angle_gamma   90.00
#
_symmetry.space_group_name_H-M   'P 1'
#
loop_
_entity.id
_entity.type
_entity.pdbx_description
1 polymer ?
#
loop_
_entity_poly.entity_id
_entity_poly.type
_entity_poly.pdbx_seq_one_letter_code
_entity_poly.pdbx_strand_id
1 'polypeptide(L)'
;MQPFKQNGVKNNNNINEVECKNEYNDYNYERDRLKIFLKFSIKPVDINTCKEEVLVLNKKEHYMSGLMKKELVENYLEYIEVETDRFLISQDKFNFSNQPSNYLDHPPTSLAEIDRNLIIVRKYLDILDFRNNSKQQLQLQQNQELYEIQQHNTVIYKQLIETVKQRVHKLINRFIVEALYILYFELSKLSDIYQIDVFLRKPTELINISDKPYIYYSTDLKMDQFLKRSNRILTILQKQLSLTSSSLNNIGSGNTSKDPFQNIQDKLISNVELQSIQDLINDIEYLNKLMYYDTVFFTMDHSKIDKDEPVIGVIGLIVNRLHRLENELKTIKQHWTPSAINRLHSFK
;
A
#
# COMPACT_ATOMS: atom_id res chain seq x y z
N MET A 1 13.33 57.01 -2.09
CA MET A 1 13.24 55.57 -2.40
C MET A 1 14.66 55.02 -2.48
N GLN A 2 15.09 54.27 -1.46
CA GLN A 2 16.38 53.57 -1.43
C GLN A 2 16.17 52.09 -1.75
N PRO A 3 17.10 51.39 -2.41
CA PRO A 3 16.95 49.98 -2.72
C PRO A 3 17.38 49.09 -1.55
N PHE A 4 16.55 48.10 -1.25
CA PHE A 4 16.81 47.04 -0.28
C PHE A 4 17.92 46.09 -0.80
N LYS A 5 18.97 45.89 0.00
CA LYS A 5 19.98 44.85 -0.19
C LYS A 5 19.39 43.49 0.21
N GLN A 6 19.42 42.53 -0.70
CA GLN A 6 19.11 41.13 -0.41
C GLN A 6 20.37 40.44 0.17
N ASN A 7 20.25 39.89 1.37
CA ASN A 7 21.27 39.03 1.97
C ASN A 7 21.08 37.60 1.46
N GLY A 8 22.07 37.11 0.71
CA GLY A 8 22.15 35.72 0.28
C GLY A 8 22.55 34.80 1.43
N VAL A 9 21.64 33.90 1.83
CA VAL A 9 21.93 32.79 2.73
C VAL A 9 22.58 31.68 1.89
N LYS A 10 23.86 31.39 2.13
CA LYS A 10 24.57 30.24 1.56
C LYS A 10 24.17 28.99 2.36
N ASN A 11 23.37 28.11 1.76
CA ASN A 11 23.11 26.77 2.28
C ASN A 11 24.30 25.86 1.93
N ASN A 12 25.12 25.52 2.93
CA ASN A 12 26.16 24.50 2.83
C ASN A 12 25.56 23.12 3.17
N ASN A 13 25.01 22.42 2.18
CA ASN A 13 24.75 20.99 2.31
C ASN A 13 25.96 20.21 1.76
N ASN A 14 26.95 20.00 2.63
CA ASN A 14 28.03 19.04 2.39
C ASN A 14 27.46 17.62 2.58
N ILE A 15 27.01 17.01 1.50
CA ILE A 15 26.78 15.56 1.47
C ILE A 15 28.16 14.94 1.21
N ASN A 16 28.73 14.31 2.24
CA ASN A 16 29.97 13.57 2.12
C ASN A 16 29.82 12.48 1.05
N GLU A 17 30.63 12.57 -0.01
CA GLU A 17 30.77 11.51 -1.01
C GLU A 17 31.28 10.25 -0.33
N VAL A 18 30.41 9.26 -0.17
CA VAL A 18 30.81 7.91 0.27
C VAL A 18 31.48 7.24 -0.93
N GLU A 19 32.81 7.19 -0.92
CA GLU A 19 33.59 6.37 -1.86
C GLU A 19 33.27 4.88 -1.61
N CYS A 20 32.46 4.27 -2.47
CA CYS A 20 32.31 2.81 -2.51
C CYS A 20 33.60 2.18 -3.07
N LYS A 21 34.57 1.92 -2.19
CA LYS A 21 35.77 1.14 -2.52
C LYS A 21 35.40 -0.34 -2.63
N ASN A 22 35.45 -0.87 -3.84
CA ASN A 22 35.29 -2.31 -4.11
C ASN A 22 36.59 -3.04 -3.75
N GLU A 23 36.73 -3.49 -2.50
CA GLU A 23 37.75 -4.48 -2.13
C GLU A 23 37.27 -5.88 -2.54
N TYR A 24 37.81 -6.38 -3.65
CA TYR A 24 37.66 -7.77 -4.07
C TYR A 24 38.55 -8.67 -3.18
N ASN A 25 37.94 -9.41 -2.25
CA ASN A 25 38.59 -10.58 -1.66
C ASN A 25 38.09 -11.83 -2.39
N ASP A 26 38.98 -12.41 -3.18
CA ASP A 26 38.77 -13.64 -3.96
C ASP A 26 38.84 -14.85 -3.01
N TYR A 27 37.73 -15.16 -2.33
CA TYR A 27 37.63 -16.34 -1.47
C TYR A 27 37.34 -17.59 -2.30
N ASN A 28 38.37 -18.41 -2.48
CA ASN A 28 38.31 -19.64 -3.25
C ASN A 28 37.66 -20.79 -2.43
N TYR A 29 36.32 -20.85 -2.44
CA TYR A 29 35.49 -21.90 -1.83
C TYR A 29 35.34 -23.12 -2.76
N GLU A 30 36.38 -23.93 -2.92
CA GLU A 30 36.34 -25.06 -3.86
C GLU A 30 36.20 -26.48 -3.27
N ARG A 31 36.05 -26.69 -1.95
CA ARG A 31 36.15 -28.08 -1.44
C ARG A 31 34.97 -28.76 -0.77
N ASP A 32 33.83 -28.11 -0.51
CA ASP A 32 32.66 -28.82 0.04
C ASP A 32 31.34 -28.21 -0.43
N ARG A 33 30.86 -28.54 -1.64
CA ARG A 33 29.56 -28.04 -2.11
C ARG A 33 28.75 -29.01 -2.99
N LEU A 34 27.47 -29.12 -2.64
CA LEU A 34 26.38 -29.81 -3.34
C LEU A 34 26.23 -29.36 -4.82
N LYS A 35 25.88 -30.29 -5.70
CA LYS A 35 25.93 -30.22 -7.18
C LYS A 35 24.93 -29.29 -7.89
N ILE A 36 24.40 -28.23 -7.29
CA ILE A 36 23.47 -27.30 -7.96
C ILE A 36 23.89 -25.85 -7.70
N PHE A 37 24.83 -25.34 -8.50
CA PHE A 37 25.20 -23.91 -8.53
C PHE A 37 24.54 -23.20 -9.70
N LEU A 38 23.80 -22.13 -9.39
CA LEU A 38 23.61 -21.03 -10.34
C LEU A 38 24.64 -19.95 -10.01
N LYS A 39 25.57 -19.77 -10.94
CA LYS A 39 26.61 -18.72 -10.94
C LYS A 39 25.91 -17.36 -11.02
N PHE A 40 26.09 -16.49 -10.02
CA PHE A 40 25.65 -15.11 -10.13
C PHE A 40 26.54 -14.41 -11.17
N SER A 41 25.93 -13.89 -12.24
CA SER A 41 26.63 -12.99 -13.15
C SER A 41 26.77 -11.66 -12.45
N ILE A 42 27.98 -11.36 -11.98
CA ILE A 42 28.40 -10.04 -11.53
C ILE A 42 28.51 -9.18 -12.79
N LYS A 43 27.37 -8.73 -13.32
CA LYS A 43 27.39 -7.60 -14.26
C LYS A 43 27.75 -6.36 -13.43
N PRO A 44 28.60 -5.46 -13.94
CA PRO A 44 28.92 -4.22 -13.25
C PRO A 44 27.61 -3.48 -12.94
N VAL A 45 27.40 -3.20 -11.65
CA VAL A 45 26.24 -2.44 -11.17
C VAL A 45 26.39 -1.02 -11.70
N ASP A 46 25.38 -0.51 -12.38
CA ASP A 46 25.35 0.89 -12.83
C ASP A 46 25.45 1.81 -11.61
N ILE A 47 26.37 2.79 -11.66
CA ILE A 47 26.68 3.73 -10.57
C ILE A 47 25.42 4.49 -10.12
N ASN A 48 24.46 4.71 -11.01
CA ASN A 48 23.18 5.35 -10.67
C ASN A 48 22.34 4.49 -9.71
N THR A 49 22.33 3.17 -9.91
CA THR A 49 21.63 2.21 -9.02
C THR A 49 22.17 2.28 -7.59
N CYS A 50 23.47 2.53 -7.42
CA CYS A 50 24.10 2.60 -6.09
C CYS A 50 23.57 3.78 -5.26
N LYS A 51 23.30 4.94 -5.88
CA LYS A 51 22.77 6.12 -5.17
C LYS A 51 21.33 5.92 -4.74
N GLU A 52 20.51 5.34 -5.61
CA GLU A 52 19.10 5.07 -5.32
C GLU A 52 18.94 4.00 -4.23
N GLU A 53 19.78 2.97 -4.24
CA GLU A 53 19.81 1.94 -3.19
C GLU A 53 20.13 2.54 -1.81
N VAL A 54 21.13 3.43 -1.73
CA VAL A 54 21.47 4.12 -0.47
C VAL A 54 20.30 5.00 0.01
N LEU A 55 19.63 5.70 -0.91
CA LEU A 55 18.46 6.52 -0.55
C LEU A 55 17.31 5.69 0.01
N VAL A 56 17.05 4.51 -0.55
CA VAL A 56 16.02 3.59 -0.04
C VAL A 56 16.41 3.05 1.33
N LEU A 57 17.67 2.66 1.52
CA LEU A 57 18.16 2.16 2.82
C LEU A 57 18.12 3.23 3.91
N ASN A 58 18.33 4.51 3.57
CA ASN A 58 18.16 5.62 4.52
C ASN A 58 16.73 5.77 5.04
N LYS A 59 15.73 5.23 4.31
CA LYS A 59 14.33 5.20 4.75
C LYS A 59 13.95 3.94 5.51
N LYS A 60 14.88 2.99 5.72
CA LYS A 60 14.57 1.67 6.30
C LYS A 60 13.73 1.75 7.56
N GLU A 61 14.14 2.58 8.51
CA GLU A 61 13.44 2.72 9.80
C GLU A 61 11.98 3.16 9.63
N HIS A 62 11.68 3.98 8.63
CA HIS A 62 10.32 4.44 8.34
C HIS A 62 9.44 3.31 7.75
N TYR A 63 10.03 2.41 6.97
CA TYR A 63 9.33 1.22 6.46
C TYR A 63 9.11 0.20 7.58
N MET A 64 10.16 -0.12 8.34
CA MET A 64 10.10 -1.12 9.41
C MET A 64 9.20 -0.71 10.58
N SER A 65 9.06 0.58 10.86
CA SER A 65 8.13 1.10 11.87
C SER A 65 6.68 1.20 11.39
N GLY A 66 6.40 0.95 10.10
CA GLY A 66 5.08 1.13 9.50
C GLY A 66 4.68 2.59 9.24
N LEU A 67 5.53 3.57 9.58
CA LEU A 67 5.25 5.00 9.34
C LEU A 67 5.06 5.30 7.85
N MET A 68 5.87 4.71 6.98
CA MET A 68 5.75 4.91 5.53
C MET A 68 4.44 4.35 4.98
N LYS A 69 3.94 3.22 5.52
CA LYS A 69 2.63 2.68 5.16
C LYS A 69 1.52 3.62 5.62
N LYS A 70 1.59 4.13 6.84
CA LYS A 70 0.63 5.10 7.37
C LYS A 70 0.55 6.35 6.47
N GLU A 71 1.70 6.93 6.13
CA GLU A 71 1.79 8.09 5.24
C GLU A 71 1.21 7.78 3.84
N LEU A 72 1.53 6.61 3.27
CA LEU A 72 0.94 6.17 2.01
C LEU A 72 -0.59 6.12 2.07
N VAL A 73 -1.14 5.53 3.14
CA VAL A 73 -2.59 5.39 3.36
C VAL A 73 -3.26 6.74 3.51
N GLU A 74 -2.72 7.63 4.34
CA GLU A 74 -3.24 8.99 4.52
C GLU A 74 -3.25 9.75 3.19
N ASN A 75 -2.12 9.72 2.46
CA ASN A 75 -1.96 10.41 1.18
C ASN A 75 -2.97 9.93 0.12
N TYR A 76 -3.17 8.62 -0.04
CA TYR A 76 -4.11 8.16 -1.06
C TYR A 76 -5.57 8.33 -0.64
N LEU A 77 -5.91 8.26 0.66
CA LEU A 77 -7.28 8.50 1.14
C LEU A 77 -7.68 9.96 0.91
N GLU A 78 -6.80 10.89 1.25
CA GLU A 78 -6.98 12.31 0.96
C GLU A 78 -7.12 12.54 -0.56
N TYR A 79 -6.25 11.92 -1.36
CA TYR A 79 -6.31 12.05 -2.81
C TYR A 79 -7.63 11.53 -3.41
N ILE A 80 -8.10 10.36 -2.95
CA ILE A 80 -9.40 9.79 -3.38
C ILE A 80 -10.55 10.75 -3.05
N GLU A 81 -10.56 11.31 -1.84
CA GLU A 81 -11.59 12.26 -1.42
C GLU A 81 -11.57 13.54 -2.27
N VAL A 82 -10.40 14.17 -2.39
CA VAL A 82 -10.23 15.41 -3.17
C VAL A 82 -10.59 15.23 -4.63
N GLU A 83 -10.16 14.14 -5.28
CA GLU A 83 -10.49 13.90 -6.69
C GLU A 83 -11.97 13.52 -6.88
N THR A 84 -12.58 12.78 -5.94
CA THR A 84 -14.02 12.49 -5.99
C THR A 84 -14.83 13.77 -5.89
N ASP A 85 -14.49 14.64 -4.94
CA ASP A 85 -15.18 15.92 -4.74
C ASP A 85 -14.97 16.85 -5.95
N ARG A 86 -13.74 16.94 -6.48
CA ARG A 86 -13.43 17.68 -7.71
C ARG A 86 -14.23 17.17 -8.91
N PHE A 87 -14.34 15.86 -9.06
CA PHE A 87 -15.12 15.23 -10.13
C PHE A 87 -16.60 15.65 -10.04
N LEU A 88 -17.21 15.54 -8.86
CA LEU A 88 -18.62 15.93 -8.65
C LEU A 88 -18.87 17.42 -8.94
N ILE A 89 -17.95 18.30 -8.52
CA ILE A 89 -18.02 19.75 -8.80
C ILE A 89 -17.92 19.99 -10.32
N SER A 90 -16.94 19.37 -10.99
CA SER A 90 -16.66 19.65 -12.40
C SER A 90 -17.71 19.10 -13.36
N GLN A 91 -18.26 17.90 -13.09
CA GLN A 91 -19.17 17.23 -14.02
C GLN A 91 -20.62 17.67 -13.89
N ASP A 92 -21.15 17.82 -12.68
CA ASP A 92 -22.59 18.09 -12.46
C ASP A 92 -22.85 19.33 -11.59
N LYS A 93 -21.81 20.14 -11.31
CA LYS A 93 -21.88 21.35 -10.48
C LYS A 93 -22.37 21.04 -9.06
N PHE A 94 -21.89 19.95 -8.47
CA PHE A 94 -22.18 19.61 -7.08
C PHE A 94 -21.72 20.75 -6.17
N ASN A 95 -22.58 21.20 -5.26
CA ASN A 95 -22.30 22.34 -4.39
C ASN A 95 -22.10 21.90 -2.93
N PHE A 96 -20.84 21.76 -2.52
CA PHE A 96 -20.47 21.41 -1.14
C PHE A 96 -20.75 22.54 -0.13
N SER A 97 -20.83 23.81 -0.56
CA SER A 97 -21.06 24.94 0.34
C SER A 97 -22.44 24.91 1.01
N ASN A 98 -23.40 24.19 0.44
CA ASN A 98 -24.74 24.05 1.00
C ASN A 98 -24.84 22.93 2.06
N GLN A 99 -23.75 22.16 2.27
CA GLN A 99 -23.63 21.13 3.28
C GLN A 99 -22.79 21.63 4.47
N PRO A 100 -23.41 22.09 5.57
CA PRO A 100 -22.66 22.49 6.76
C PRO A 100 -21.95 21.29 7.40
N SER A 101 -20.70 21.49 7.87
CA SER A 101 -19.93 20.44 8.54
C SER A 101 -20.64 19.90 9.80
N ASN A 102 -21.34 20.77 10.52
CA ASN A 102 -22.20 20.43 11.66
C ASN A 102 -23.68 20.53 11.26
N TYR A 103 -24.10 19.68 10.33
CA TYR A 103 -25.45 19.75 9.75
C TYR A 103 -26.60 19.39 10.70
N LEU A 104 -26.30 18.92 11.90
CA LEU A 104 -27.29 18.76 12.97
C LEU A 104 -27.60 20.09 13.67
N ASP A 105 -26.63 21.01 13.72
CA ASP A 105 -26.78 22.28 14.43
C ASP A 105 -27.14 23.44 13.50
N HIS A 106 -26.65 23.39 12.26
CA HIS A 106 -26.82 24.46 11.28
C HIS A 106 -27.66 23.97 10.11
N PRO A 107 -28.76 24.67 9.74
CA PRO A 107 -29.55 24.29 8.59
C PRO A 107 -28.77 24.49 7.30
N PRO A 108 -29.00 23.65 6.26
CA PRO A 108 -28.45 23.89 4.95
C PRO A 108 -29.02 25.18 4.37
N THR A 109 -28.24 25.91 3.56
CA THR A 109 -28.67 27.16 2.93
C THR A 109 -29.85 26.96 1.97
N SER A 110 -29.97 25.77 1.36
CA SER A 110 -31.07 25.42 0.45
C SER A 110 -31.33 23.91 0.44
N LEU A 111 -32.53 23.51 0.87
CA LEU A 111 -32.97 22.11 0.76
C LEU A 111 -33.13 21.65 -0.70
N ALA A 112 -33.48 22.56 -1.61
CA ALA A 112 -33.55 22.25 -3.04
C ALA A 112 -32.19 21.87 -3.61
N GLU A 113 -31.10 22.48 -3.13
CA GLU A 113 -29.74 22.09 -3.54
C GLU A 113 -29.33 20.75 -2.93
N ILE A 114 -29.73 20.45 -1.68
CA ILE A 114 -29.50 19.12 -1.08
C ILE A 114 -30.18 18.04 -1.93
N ASP A 115 -31.40 18.28 -2.38
CA ASP A 115 -32.12 17.36 -3.29
C ASP A 115 -31.40 17.19 -4.63
N ARG A 116 -30.92 18.29 -5.22
CA ARG A 116 -30.12 18.24 -6.45
C ARG A 116 -28.82 17.45 -6.27
N ASN A 117 -28.06 17.74 -5.22
CA ASN A 117 -26.83 17.03 -4.88
C ASN A 117 -27.10 15.53 -4.69
N LEU A 118 -28.21 15.17 -4.04
CA LEU A 118 -28.61 13.78 -3.83
C LEU A 118 -28.91 13.07 -5.17
N ILE A 119 -29.55 13.74 -6.12
CA ILE A 119 -29.79 13.22 -7.48
C ILE A 119 -28.45 12.96 -8.19
N ILE A 120 -27.49 13.88 -8.08
CA ILE A 120 -26.16 13.74 -8.70
C ILE A 120 -25.43 12.51 -8.14
N VAL A 121 -25.36 12.36 -6.82
CA VAL A 121 -24.68 11.21 -6.20
C VAL A 121 -25.34 9.89 -6.60
N ARG A 122 -26.67 9.83 -6.58
CA ARG A 122 -27.43 8.64 -7.00
C ARG A 122 -27.19 8.26 -8.44
N LYS A 123 -27.20 9.24 -9.36
CA LYS A 123 -26.86 9.01 -10.77
C LYS A 123 -25.53 8.26 -10.91
N TYR A 124 -24.50 8.65 -10.16
CA TYR A 124 -23.20 7.98 -10.21
C TYR A 124 -23.17 6.63 -9.49
N LEU A 125 -23.83 6.50 -8.35
CA LEU A 125 -23.98 5.21 -7.68
C LEU A 125 -24.73 4.20 -8.55
N ASP A 126 -25.80 4.61 -9.22
CA ASP A 126 -26.60 3.75 -10.10
C ASP A 126 -25.79 3.29 -11.32
N ILE A 127 -24.93 4.15 -11.86
CA ILE A 127 -23.99 3.80 -12.94
C ILE A 127 -22.97 2.76 -12.48
N LEU A 128 -22.58 2.80 -11.19
CA LEU A 128 -21.64 1.86 -10.59
C LEU A 128 -22.31 0.61 -10.00
N ASP A 129 -23.64 0.60 -9.84
CA ASP A 129 -24.36 -0.54 -9.26
C ASP A 129 -24.43 -1.73 -10.23
N PHE A 130 -23.77 -2.80 -9.81
CA PHE A 130 -23.64 -4.11 -10.43
C PHE A 130 -24.95 -4.82 -10.72
N ARG A 131 -25.93 -4.65 -9.82
CA ARG A 131 -27.15 -5.47 -9.84
C ARG A 131 -28.05 -5.17 -11.03
N ASN A 132 -27.96 -3.96 -11.58
CA ASN A 132 -28.77 -3.56 -12.72
C ASN A 132 -28.17 -4.04 -14.05
N ASN A 133 -26.83 -4.10 -14.16
CA ASN A 133 -26.14 -4.51 -15.39
C ASN A 133 -26.07 -6.05 -15.54
N SER A 134 -25.91 -6.78 -14.43
CA SER A 134 -25.79 -8.25 -14.43
C SER A 134 -27.06 -8.98 -14.91
N LYS A 135 -28.27 -8.42 -14.66
CA LYS A 135 -29.52 -9.00 -15.18
C LYS A 135 -29.65 -8.92 -16.70
N GLN A 136 -29.11 -7.87 -17.32
CA GLN A 136 -29.06 -7.79 -18.79
C GLN A 136 -27.99 -8.72 -19.37
N GLN A 137 -26.88 -8.95 -18.66
CA GLN A 137 -25.81 -9.83 -19.11
C GLN A 137 -26.12 -11.32 -18.96
N LEU A 138 -26.87 -11.74 -17.95
CA LEU A 138 -27.27 -13.15 -17.76
C LEU A 138 -28.13 -13.70 -18.91
N GLN A 139 -28.81 -12.84 -19.68
CA GLN A 139 -29.53 -13.25 -20.89
C GLN A 139 -28.61 -13.44 -22.11
N LEU A 140 -27.42 -12.83 -22.12
CA LEU A 140 -26.43 -12.98 -23.20
C LEU A 140 -25.42 -14.11 -22.94
N GLN A 141 -25.31 -14.57 -21.69
CA GLN A 141 -24.31 -15.57 -21.26
C GLN A 141 -24.62 -17.03 -21.62
N GLN A 142 -25.75 -17.34 -22.27
CA GLN A 142 -26.03 -18.72 -22.67
C GLN A 142 -25.18 -19.23 -23.85
N ASN A 143 -24.34 -18.40 -24.49
CA ASN A 143 -23.78 -18.75 -25.80
C ASN A 143 -22.26 -18.64 -26.06
N GLN A 144 -21.35 -18.33 -25.11
CA GLN A 144 -19.89 -18.35 -25.45
C GLN A 144 -18.92 -18.36 -24.25
N GLU A 145 -17.86 -19.18 -24.36
CA GLU A 145 -16.87 -19.58 -23.34
C GLU A 145 -15.65 -18.64 -23.14
N LEU A 146 -15.73 -17.34 -23.47
CA LEU A 146 -14.61 -16.42 -23.23
C LEU A 146 -15.09 -15.17 -22.49
N TYR A 147 -14.81 -15.13 -21.19
CA TYR A 147 -15.04 -13.97 -20.33
C TYR A 147 -13.98 -12.90 -20.64
N GLU A 148 -14.17 -12.13 -21.71
CA GLU A 148 -13.44 -10.87 -21.85
C GLU A 148 -13.88 -9.93 -20.72
N ILE A 149 -12.90 -9.38 -20.00
CA ILE A 149 -13.12 -8.38 -18.95
C ILE A 149 -13.72 -7.15 -19.63
N GLN A 150 -15.05 -7.00 -19.55
CA GLN A 150 -15.73 -5.83 -20.09
C GLN A 150 -15.30 -4.59 -19.32
N GLN A 151 -14.47 -3.76 -19.95
CA GLN A 151 -14.06 -2.48 -19.38
C GLN A 151 -15.28 -1.57 -19.24
N HIS A 152 -15.49 -1.01 -18.06
CA HIS A 152 -16.55 -0.04 -17.81
C HIS A 152 -16.28 1.23 -18.62
N ASN A 153 -17.13 1.50 -19.61
CA ASN A 153 -16.97 2.63 -20.52
C ASN A 153 -17.71 3.91 -20.05
N THR A 154 -18.00 4.01 -18.76
CA THR A 154 -18.79 5.11 -18.20
C THR A 154 -17.91 6.35 -18.00
N VAL A 155 -18.52 7.54 -18.00
CA VAL A 155 -17.80 8.81 -17.80
C VAL A 155 -17.10 8.83 -16.44
N ILE A 156 -17.80 8.42 -15.37
CA ILE A 156 -17.22 8.29 -14.03
C ILE A 156 -16.05 7.31 -14.00
N TYR A 157 -16.15 6.18 -14.71
CA TYR A 157 -15.06 5.22 -14.74
C TYR A 157 -13.82 5.84 -15.40
N LYS A 158 -13.97 6.44 -16.59
CA LYS A 158 -12.86 6.99 -17.35
C LYS A 158 -12.22 8.21 -16.70
N GLN A 159 -13.02 9.11 -16.14
CA GLN A 159 -12.52 10.40 -15.67
C GLN A 159 -12.10 10.38 -14.20
N LEU A 160 -12.84 9.65 -13.34
CA LEU A 160 -12.54 9.56 -11.91
C LEU A 160 -11.81 8.27 -11.57
N ILE A 161 -12.45 7.11 -11.79
CA ILE A 161 -11.95 5.84 -11.27
C ILE A 161 -10.59 5.50 -11.86
N GLU A 162 -10.46 5.52 -13.18
CA GLU A 162 -9.22 5.16 -13.84
C GLU A 162 -8.10 6.13 -13.43
N THR A 163 -8.33 7.44 -13.49
CA THR A 163 -7.36 8.47 -13.05
C THR A 163 -6.88 8.25 -11.62
N VAL A 164 -7.81 8.03 -10.68
CA VAL A 164 -7.49 7.87 -9.26
C VAL A 164 -6.78 6.54 -9.02
N LYS A 165 -7.33 5.42 -9.52
CA LYS A 165 -6.72 4.08 -9.45
C LYS A 165 -5.29 4.12 -9.96
N GLN A 166 -5.10 4.72 -11.11
CA GLN A 166 -3.79 4.89 -11.74
C GLN A 166 -2.79 5.56 -10.80
N ARG A 167 -3.12 6.76 -10.31
CA ARG A 167 -2.24 7.50 -9.40
C ARG A 167 -1.93 6.71 -8.13
N VAL A 168 -2.93 6.10 -7.51
CA VAL A 168 -2.76 5.35 -6.26
C VAL A 168 -1.94 4.09 -6.49
N HIS A 169 -2.20 3.33 -7.54
CA HIS A 169 -1.41 2.14 -7.91
C HIS A 169 0.05 2.49 -8.17
N LYS A 170 0.34 3.66 -8.77
CA LYS A 170 1.73 4.13 -8.92
C LYS A 170 2.43 4.34 -7.56
N LEU A 171 1.74 4.91 -6.58
CA LEU A 171 2.28 5.09 -5.23
C LEU A 171 2.47 3.76 -4.50
N ILE A 172 1.50 2.84 -4.61
CA ILE A 172 1.59 1.49 -4.04
C ILE A 172 2.75 0.71 -4.65
N ASN A 173 2.87 0.69 -5.97
CA ASN A 173 3.98 0.02 -6.66
C ASN A 173 5.33 0.55 -6.20
N ARG A 174 5.47 1.88 -6.07
CA ARG A 174 6.69 2.50 -5.54
C ARG A 174 7.01 2.00 -4.13
N PHE A 175 6.03 2.00 -3.22
CA PHE A 175 6.20 1.48 -1.87
C PHE A 175 6.66 0.02 -1.88
N ILE A 176 5.97 -0.83 -2.65
CA ILE A 176 6.29 -2.26 -2.74
C ILE A 176 7.72 -2.47 -3.22
N VAL A 177 8.15 -1.75 -4.25
CA VAL A 177 9.53 -1.80 -4.75
C VAL A 177 10.54 -1.44 -3.66
N GLU A 178 10.38 -0.29 -3.04
CA GLU A 178 11.30 0.20 -2.00
C GLU A 178 11.34 -0.78 -0.81
N ALA A 179 10.18 -1.32 -0.40
CA ALA A 179 10.05 -2.31 0.66
C ALA A 179 10.75 -3.64 0.32
N LEU A 180 10.67 -4.12 -0.92
CA LEU A 180 11.34 -5.35 -1.35
C LEU A 180 12.87 -5.21 -1.36
N TYR A 181 13.38 -4.03 -1.70
CA TYR A 181 14.81 -3.75 -1.57
C TYR A 181 15.24 -3.82 -0.12
N ILE A 182 14.52 -3.17 0.79
CA ILE A 182 14.79 -3.23 2.23
C ILE A 182 14.77 -4.68 2.72
N LEU A 183 13.74 -5.43 2.34
CA LEU A 183 13.58 -6.85 2.69
C LEU A 183 14.75 -7.70 2.19
N TYR A 184 15.20 -7.47 0.95
CA TYR A 184 16.36 -8.16 0.38
C TYR A 184 17.63 -7.92 1.21
N PHE A 185 17.91 -6.68 1.59
CA PHE A 185 19.11 -6.35 2.38
C PHE A 185 19.06 -6.94 3.79
N GLU A 186 17.92 -6.82 4.47
CA GLU A 186 17.79 -7.34 5.84
C GLU A 186 17.84 -8.88 5.88
N LEU A 187 17.18 -9.56 4.94
CA LEU A 187 17.29 -11.02 4.84
C LEU A 187 18.70 -11.48 4.47
N SER A 188 19.44 -10.71 3.65
CA SER A 188 20.84 -11.02 3.32
C SER A 188 21.75 -10.86 4.55
N LYS A 189 21.55 -9.80 5.34
CA LYS A 189 22.28 -9.60 6.61
C LYS A 189 22.02 -10.76 7.59
N LEU A 190 20.76 -11.19 7.73
CA LEU A 190 20.41 -12.32 8.59
C LEU A 190 20.97 -13.64 8.05
N SER A 191 20.96 -13.84 6.74
CA SER A 191 21.57 -14.97 6.06
C SER A 191 23.05 -15.11 6.42
N ASP A 192 23.81 -14.02 6.39
CA ASP A 192 25.23 -14.00 6.77
C ASP A 192 25.43 -14.31 8.27
N ILE A 193 24.62 -13.70 9.15
CA ILE A 193 24.71 -13.89 10.61
C ILE A 193 24.44 -15.35 11.00
N TYR A 194 23.42 -15.97 10.41
CA TYR A 194 22.98 -17.32 10.75
C TYR A 194 23.56 -18.41 9.84
N GLN A 195 24.43 -18.03 8.89
CA GLN A 195 25.02 -18.93 7.89
C GLN A 195 23.96 -19.76 7.15
N ILE A 196 22.80 -19.15 6.86
CA ILE A 196 21.75 -19.78 6.06
C ILE A 196 21.98 -19.36 4.63
N ASP A 197 22.17 -20.31 3.72
CA ASP A 197 22.17 -20.01 2.28
C ASP A 197 20.79 -19.53 1.82
N VAL A 198 20.65 -18.20 1.68
CA VAL A 198 19.42 -17.55 1.23
C VAL A 198 19.57 -17.15 -0.24
N PHE A 199 18.85 -17.85 -1.12
CA PHE A 199 18.83 -17.55 -2.55
C PHE A 199 17.76 -16.51 -2.89
N LEU A 200 18.03 -15.24 -2.58
CA LEU A 200 17.22 -14.12 -3.03
C LEU A 200 17.82 -13.53 -4.31
N ARG A 201 16.99 -13.34 -5.34
CA ARG A 201 17.38 -12.53 -6.48
C ARG A 201 17.22 -11.08 -6.08
N LYS A 202 18.28 -10.28 -6.23
CA LYS A 202 18.19 -8.83 -6.10
C LYS A 202 17.08 -8.34 -7.03
N PRO A 203 16.12 -7.55 -6.54
CA PRO A 203 15.16 -6.90 -7.42
C PRO A 203 15.98 -6.00 -8.35
N THR A 204 16.15 -6.38 -9.62
CA THR A 204 17.14 -5.76 -10.53
C THR A 204 16.48 -4.87 -11.58
N GLU A 205 15.15 -4.88 -11.66
CA GLU A 205 14.36 -4.20 -12.69
C GLU A 205 13.49 -3.06 -12.14
N LEU A 206 13.55 -2.78 -10.84
CA LEU A 206 12.47 -2.08 -10.15
C LEU A 206 12.64 -0.56 -10.00
N ILE A 207 13.81 0.05 -10.27
CA ILE A 207 13.98 1.49 -9.97
C ILE A 207 13.59 2.41 -11.15
N ASN A 208 13.61 1.91 -12.40
CA ASN A 208 13.17 2.67 -13.58
C ASN A 208 11.63 2.70 -13.78
N ILE A 209 10.85 2.81 -12.70
CA ILE A 209 9.37 2.83 -12.73
C ILE A 209 8.82 4.24 -12.96
N SER A 210 9.65 5.31 -12.94
CA SER A 210 9.12 6.69 -13.03
C SER A 210 8.30 6.95 -14.29
N ASP A 211 8.63 6.29 -15.42
CA ASP A 211 8.20 6.71 -16.75
C ASP A 211 7.38 5.68 -17.54
N LYS A 212 7.22 4.44 -17.06
CA LYS A 212 6.43 3.43 -17.80
C LYS A 212 4.95 3.47 -17.40
N PRO A 213 4.03 3.65 -18.36
CA PRO A 213 2.60 3.54 -18.10
C PRO A 213 2.27 2.06 -17.85
N TYR A 214 1.92 1.73 -16.61
CA TYR A 214 1.28 0.47 -16.18
C TYR A 214 1.92 -0.82 -16.68
N ILE A 215 2.89 -1.33 -15.93
CA ILE A 215 3.09 -2.77 -15.85
C ILE A 215 2.28 -3.24 -14.65
N TYR A 216 1.14 -3.89 -14.90
CA TYR A 216 0.43 -4.65 -13.86
C TYR A 216 1.38 -5.76 -13.39
N TYR A 217 2.09 -5.53 -12.28
CA TYR A 217 2.92 -6.55 -11.64
C TYR A 217 2.08 -7.69 -11.01
N SER A 218 0.74 -7.61 -11.09
CA SER A 218 -0.19 -8.58 -10.48
C SER A 218 -0.12 -9.99 -11.09
N THR A 219 0.76 -10.24 -12.06
CA THR A 219 1.01 -11.58 -12.60
C THR A 219 2.47 -11.92 -12.76
N ASP A 220 3.41 -11.13 -12.25
CA ASP A 220 4.80 -11.57 -12.27
C ASP A 220 4.94 -12.68 -11.24
N LEU A 221 4.86 -13.93 -11.71
CA LEU A 221 5.16 -15.16 -10.98
C LEU A 221 6.42 -15.01 -10.12
N LYS A 222 7.35 -14.14 -10.53
CA LYS A 222 8.58 -13.77 -9.81
C LYS A 222 8.33 -13.09 -8.45
N MET A 223 7.34 -12.20 -8.34
CA MET A 223 7.02 -11.46 -7.10
C MET A 223 6.43 -12.38 -6.04
N ASP A 224 5.39 -13.12 -6.41
CA ASP A 224 4.75 -14.09 -5.52
C ASP A 224 5.75 -15.18 -5.08
N GLN A 225 6.62 -15.62 -6.01
CA GLN A 225 7.73 -16.51 -5.65
C GLN A 225 8.72 -15.86 -4.67
N PHE A 226 9.02 -14.56 -4.80
CA PHE A 226 9.89 -13.85 -3.88
C PHE A 226 9.26 -13.79 -2.48
N LEU A 227 8.01 -13.34 -2.36
CA LEU A 227 7.31 -13.25 -1.07
C LEU A 227 7.18 -14.62 -0.39
N LYS A 228 6.78 -15.66 -1.15
CA LYS A 228 6.73 -17.04 -0.63
C LYS A 228 8.09 -17.53 -0.12
N ARG A 229 9.19 -17.18 -0.81
CA ARG A 229 10.55 -17.52 -0.36
C ARG A 229 10.92 -16.74 0.90
N SER A 230 10.64 -15.44 0.96
CA SER A 230 10.90 -14.60 2.13
C SER A 230 10.16 -15.11 3.36
N ASN A 231 8.87 -15.42 3.25
CA ASN A 231 8.08 -16.02 4.34
C ASN A 231 8.66 -17.37 4.81
N ARG A 232 9.12 -18.22 3.88
CA ARG A 232 9.75 -19.50 4.21
C ARG A 232 11.06 -19.30 4.97
N ILE A 233 11.91 -18.37 4.54
CA ILE A 233 13.18 -18.03 5.22
C ILE A 233 12.88 -17.54 6.64
N LEU A 234 11.92 -16.64 6.79
CA LEU A 234 11.55 -16.07 8.07
C LEU A 234 10.99 -17.13 9.03
N THR A 235 10.18 -18.06 8.53
CA THR A 235 9.70 -19.22 9.31
C THR A 235 10.85 -20.09 9.81
N ILE A 236 11.87 -20.32 8.97
CA ILE A 236 13.08 -21.08 9.34
C ILE A 236 13.86 -20.36 10.44
N LEU A 237 14.06 -19.04 10.30
CA LEU A 237 14.75 -18.19 11.27
C LEU A 237 14.03 -18.18 12.63
N GLN A 238 12.71 -17.97 12.63
CA GLN A 238 11.89 -18.02 13.84
C GLN A 238 12.00 -19.39 14.53
N LYS A 239 11.95 -20.49 13.76
CA LYS A 239 12.10 -21.84 14.31
C LYS A 239 13.48 -22.02 14.94
N GLN A 240 14.55 -21.59 14.29
CA GLN A 240 15.91 -21.69 14.85
C GLN A 240 16.07 -20.89 16.15
N LEU A 241 15.52 -19.67 16.23
CA LEU A 241 15.52 -18.87 17.46
C LEU A 241 14.69 -19.50 18.58
N SER A 242 13.58 -20.16 18.25
CA SER A 242 12.80 -20.90 19.24
C SER A 242 13.60 -22.09 19.82
N LEU A 243 14.37 -22.80 19.00
CA LEU A 243 15.18 -23.93 19.44
C LEU A 243 16.34 -23.48 20.34
N THR A 244 17.06 -22.42 19.98
CA THR A 244 18.13 -21.85 20.82
C THR A 244 17.58 -21.34 22.15
N SER A 245 16.33 -20.84 22.18
CA SER A 245 15.68 -20.40 23.41
C SER A 245 15.45 -21.53 24.42
N SER A 246 15.01 -22.70 23.95
CA SER A 246 14.76 -23.85 24.81
C SER A 246 16.04 -24.47 25.38
N SER A 247 17.15 -24.44 24.63
CA SER A 247 18.44 -24.99 25.07
C SER A 247 19.07 -24.19 26.20
N LEU A 248 18.85 -22.87 26.25
CA LEU A 248 19.43 -21.99 27.27
C LEU A 248 18.79 -22.19 28.66
N ASN A 249 17.53 -22.60 28.72
CA ASN A 249 16.84 -22.84 29.99
C ASN A 249 17.32 -24.13 30.70
N ASN A 250 18.04 -25.01 30.01
CA ASN A 250 18.54 -26.28 30.54
C ASN A 250 20.02 -26.24 30.98
N ILE A 251 20.73 -25.14 30.76
CA ILE A 251 22.13 -25.00 31.20
C ILE A 251 22.15 -24.50 32.64
N GLY A 252 22.05 -25.45 33.57
CA GLY A 252 22.22 -25.19 35.00
C GLY A 252 23.65 -24.75 35.34
N SER A 253 23.77 -23.59 36.00
CA SER A 253 24.81 -23.19 36.97
C SER A 253 26.30 -23.50 36.66
N GLY A 254 26.68 -23.67 35.40
CA GLY A 254 28.07 -23.89 35.01
C GLY A 254 28.81 -22.57 34.75
N ASN A 255 29.81 -22.27 35.59
CA ASN A 255 30.64 -21.06 35.53
C ASN A 255 31.33 -20.86 34.16
N THR A 256 30.70 -20.15 33.22
CA THR A 256 31.36 -19.63 32.02
C THR A 256 31.13 -18.12 31.90
N SER A 257 32.22 -17.35 31.90
CA SER A 257 32.29 -15.90 32.11
C SER A 257 31.87 -15.02 30.92
N LYS A 258 30.93 -15.46 30.07
CA LYS A 258 30.29 -14.56 29.11
C LYS A 258 29.09 -13.93 29.80
N ASP A 259 29.05 -12.61 29.84
CA ASP A 259 28.02 -11.84 30.53
C ASP A 259 26.63 -12.28 30.02
N PRO A 260 25.81 -12.95 30.85
CA PRO A 260 24.50 -13.45 30.44
C PRO A 260 23.56 -12.34 29.95
N PHE A 261 23.83 -11.07 30.30
CA PHE A 261 23.08 -9.92 29.81
C PHE A 261 23.27 -9.66 28.30
N GLN A 262 24.46 -9.89 27.74
CA GLN A 262 24.72 -9.63 26.33
C GLN A 262 23.94 -10.61 25.43
N ASN A 263 23.90 -11.90 25.81
CA ASN A 263 23.15 -12.93 25.07
C ASN A 263 21.63 -12.69 25.10
N ILE A 264 21.10 -12.09 26.17
CA ILE A 264 19.67 -11.75 26.27
C ILE A 264 19.36 -10.54 25.37
N GLN A 265 20.22 -9.52 25.35
CA GLN A 265 20.04 -8.35 24.49
C GLN A 265 20.07 -8.71 23.00
N ASP A 266 21.07 -9.49 22.54
CA ASP A 266 21.19 -9.87 21.13
C ASP A 266 19.97 -10.70 20.65
N LYS A 267 19.39 -11.49 21.54
CA LYS A 267 18.18 -12.29 21.28
C LYS A 267 16.90 -11.46 21.26
N LEU A 268 16.80 -10.45 22.11
CA LEU A 268 15.67 -9.51 22.09
C LEU A 268 15.70 -8.64 20.83
N ILE A 269 16.89 -8.17 20.43
CA ILE A 269 17.10 -7.38 19.22
C ILE A 269 16.72 -8.19 17.97
N SER A 270 17.18 -9.44 17.87
CA SER A 270 16.83 -10.31 16.73
C SER A 270 15.34 -10.64 16.64
N ASN A 271 14.64 -10.79 17.76
CA ASN A 271 13.18 -10.99 17.74
C ASN A 271 12.42 -9.75 17.24
N VAL A 272 12.83 -8.54 17.68
CA VAL A 272 12.21 -7.28 17.23
C VAL A 272 12.46 -7.04 15.74
N GLU A 273 13.68 -7.31 15.26
CA GLU A 273 14.02 -7.22 13.84
C GLU A 273 13.18 -8.18 12.99
N LEU A 274 13.03 -9.45 13.41
CA LEU A 274 12.22 -10.42 12.66
C LEU A 274 10.73 -10.08 12.62
N GLN A 275 10.17 -9.54 13.70
CA GLN A 275 8.79 -9.11 13.72
C GLN A 275 8.58 -7.96 12.71
N SER A 276 9.49 -6.99 12.69
CA SER A 276 9.43 -5.86 11.75
C SER A 276 9.51 -6.32 10.28
N ILE A 277 10.34 -7.33 10.00
CA ILE A 277 10.43 -7.95 8.67
C ILE A 277 9.12 -8.66 8.30
N GLN A 278 8.52 -9.41 9.23
CA GLN A 278 7.22 -10.07 9.00
C GLN A 278 6.12 -9.05 8.72
N ASP A 279 6.08 -7.96 9.49
CA ASP A 279 5.10 -6.89 9.32
C ASP A 279 5.25 -6.24 7.93
N LEU A 280 6.48 -6.00 7.48
CA LEU A 280 6.74 -5.47 6.14
C LEU A 280 6.28 -6.42 5.03
N ILE A 281 6.43 -7.74 5.20
CA ILE A 281 5.91 -8.74 4.25
C ILE A 281 4.38 -8.68 4.21
N ASN A 282 3.74 -8.67 5.37
CA ASN A 282 2.28 -8.58 5.49
C ASN A 282 1.74 -7.31 4.81
N ASP A 283 2.47 -6.20 4.94
CA ASP A 283 2.12 -4.93 4.30
C ASP A 283 2.18 -5.02 2.76
N ILE A 284 3.22 -5.66 2.21
CA ILE A 284 3.32 -5.88 0.76
C ILE A 284 2.19 -6.79 0.27
N GLU A 285 1.87 -7.87 0.99
CA GLU A 285 0.77 -8.77 0.64
C GLU A 285 -0.58 -8.04 0.67
N TYR A 286 -0.83 -7.23 1.69
CA TYR A 286 -2.04 -6.42 1.81
C TYR A 286 -2.19 -5.45 0.63
N LEU A 287 -1.12 -4.75 0.27
CA LEU A 287 -1.14 -3.79 -0.84
C LEU A 287 -1.34 -4.47 -2.21
N ASN A 288 -0.74 -5.65 -2.41
CA ASN A 288 -1.00 -6.46 -3.60
C ASN A 288 -2.46 -6.92 -3.67
N LYS A 289 -3.05 -7.35 -2.54
CA LYS A 289 -4.48 -7.68 -2.46
C LYS A 289 -5.32 -6.48 -2.84
N LEU A 290 -5.05 -5.29 -2.30
CA LEU A 290 -5.78 -4.05 -2.63
C LEU A 290 -5.80 -3.79 -4.15
N MET A 291 -4.64 -3.88 -4.81
CA MET A 291 -4.56 -3.72 -6.27
C MET A 291 -5.30 -4.81 -7.04
N TYR A 292 -5.23 -6.07 -6.57
CA TYR A 292 -5.98 -7.17 -7.16
C TYR A 292 -7.49 -6.95 -7.05
N TYR A 293 -8.00 -6.53 -5.89
CA TYR A 293 -9.41 -6.22 -5.68
C TYR A 293 -9.91 -5.16 -6.67
N ASP A 294 -9.08 -4.20 -7.07
CA ASP A 294 -9.46 -3.24 -8.12
C ASP A 294 -9.61 -3.89 -9.50
N THR A 295 -8.81 -4.91 -9.82
CA THR A 295 -8.91 -5.61 -11.12
C THR A 295 -10.17 -6.44 -11.24
N VAL A 296 -10.58 -7.07 -10.15
CA VAL A 296 -11.73 -7.96 -10.11
C VAL A 296 -12.97 -7.29 -9.57
N PHE A 297 -12.91 -6.00 -9.18
CA PHE A 297 -13.98 -5.28 -8.51
C PHE A 297 -15.31 -5.50 -9.21
N PHE A 298 -15.34 -5.33 -10.53
CA PHE A 298 -16.59 -5.41 -11.27
C PHE A 298 -17.07 -6.82 -11.66
N THR A 299 -16.20 -7.83 -11.49
CA THR A 299 -16.50 -9.23 -11.82
C THR A 299 -16.71 -10.09 -10.56
N MET A 300 -16.29 -9.59 -9.40
CA MET A 300 -16.33 -10.31 -8.15
C MET A 300 -17.74 -10.31 -7.55
N ASP A 301 -18.13 -11.46 -7.00
CA ASP A 301 -19.31 -11.54 -6.15
C ASP A 301 -19.01 -10.94 -4.77
N HIS A 302 -19.37 -9.66 -4.58
CA HIS A 302 -19.15 -8.94 -3.33
C HIS A 302 -19.87 -9.55 -2.12
N SER A 303 -20.83 -10.47 -2.31
CA SER A 303 -21.49 -11.17 -1.20
C SER A 303 -20.66 -12.31 -0.61
N LYS A 304 -19.64 -12.77 -1.33
CA LYS A 304 -18.73 -13.86 -0.94
C LYS A 304 -17.41 -13.36 -0.36
N ILE A 305 -17.21 -12.05 -0.27
CA ILE A 305 -16.01 -11.50 0.36
C ILE A 305 -16.03 -11.93 1.83
N ASP A 306 -14.91 -12.49 2.28
CA ASP A 306 -14.74 -12.84 3.67
C ASP A 306 -14.92 -11.60 4.55
N LYS A 307 -15.81 -11.70 5.54
CA LYS A 307 -16.05 -10.60 6.48
C LYS A 307 -14.82 -10.33 7.36
N ASP A 308 -13.97 -11.34 7.51
CA ASP A 308 -12.75 -11.26 8.31
C ASP A 308 -11.57 -10.66 7.52
N GLU A 309 -11.72 -10.46 6.20
CA GLU A 309 -10.70 -9.84 5.35
C GLU A 309 -11.26 -8.66 4.53
N PRO A 310 -11.53 -7.50 5.17
CA PRO A 310 -12.12 -6.33 4.52
C PRO A 310 -11.08 -5.54 3.72
N VAL A 311 -10.42 -6.17 2.76
CA VAL A 311 -9.55 -5.46 1.82
C VAL A 311 -10.43 -4.75 0.79
N ILE A 312 -10.36 -3.43 0.77
CA ILE A 312 -11.14 -2.59 -0.14
C ILE A 312 -10.16 -1.91 -1.10
N GLY A 313 -10.30 -2.21 -2.39
CA GLY A 313 -9.57 -1.55 -3.47
C GLY A 313 -9.90 -0.05 -3.58
N VAL A 314 -9.12 0.69 -4.37
CA VAL A 314 -9.37 2.11 -4.67
C VAL A 314 -10.78 2.34 -5.18
N ILE A 315 -11.31 1.46 -6.03
CA ILE A 315 -12.67 1.59 -6.58
C ILE A 315 -13.72 1.48 -5.47
N GLY A 316 -13.55 0.52 -4.56
CA GLY A 316 -14.43 0.37 -3.41
C GLY A 316 -14.39 1.58 -2.48
N LEU A 317 -13.22 2.20 -2.30
CA LEU A 317 -13.08 3.43 -1.52
C LEU A 317 -13.81 4.63 -2.16
N ILE A 318 -13.75 4.76 -3.49
CA ILE A 318 -14.52 5.78 -4.24
C ILE A 318 -16.03 5.54 -4.06
N VAL A 319 -16.50 4.30 -4.24
CA VAL A 319 -17.91 3.93 -4.05
C VAL A 319 -18.37 4.20 -2.61
N ASN A 320 -17.53 3.86 -1.62
CA ASN A 320 -17.81 4.15 -0.22
C ASN A 320 -17.90 5.65 0.07
N ARG A 321 -17.04 6.49 -0.56
CA ARG A 321 -17.15 7.95 -0.46
C ARG A 321 -18.50 8.43 -1.00
N LEU A 322 -18.94 7.94 -2.16
CA LEU A 322 -20.24 8.29 -2.74
C LEU A 322 -21.41 7.87 -1.84
N HIS A 323 -21.38 6.67 -1.26
CA HIS A 323 -22.41 6.23 -0.32
C HIS A 323 -22.44 7.08 0.97
N ARG A 324 -21.28 7.49 1.49
CA ARG A 324 -21.22 8.41 2.64
C ARG A 324 -21.88 9.75 2.31
N LEU A 325 -21.55 10.34 1.17
CA LEU A 325 -22.20 11.57 0.71
C LEU A 325 -23.72 11.40 0.55
N GLU A 326 -24.16 10.27 -0.02
CA GLU A 326 -25.60 9.98 -0.14
C GLU A 326 -26.29 9.93 1.23
N ASN A 327 -25.68 9.26 2.21
CA ASN A 327 -26.22 9.13 3.56
C ASN A 327 -26.23 10.45 4.32
N GLU A 328 -25.19 11.26 4.19
CA GLU A 328 -25.13 12.61 4.76
C GLU A 328 -26.26 13.47 4.19
N LEU A 329 -26.41 13.54 2.87
CA LEU A 329 -27.47 14.31 2.20
C LEU A 329 -28.88 13.82 2.59
N LYS A 330 -29.10 12.50 2.70
CA LYS A 330 -30.35 11.92 3.20
C LYS A 330 -30.63 12.35 4.64
N THR A 331 -29.62 12.31 5.50
CA THR A 331 -29.74 12.67 6.92
C THR A 331 -30.09 14.15 7.06
N ILE A 332 -29.42 15.04 6.32
CA ILE A 332 -29.72 16.47 6.27
C ILE A 332 -31.16 16.70 5.86
N LYS A 333 -31.59 16.06 4.76
CA LYS A 333 -32.97 16.17 4.26
C LYS A 333 -33.98 15.73 5.33
N GLN A 334 -33.77 14.56 5.94
CA GLN A 334 -34.67 14.02 6.96
C GLN A 334 -34.76 14.91 8.19
N HIS A 335 -33.62 15.44 8.66
CA HIS A 335 -33.53 16.27 9.85
C HIS A 335 -34.24 17.62 9.66
N TRP A 336 -34.06 18.27 8.51
CA TRP A 336 -34.57 19.62 8.25
C TRP A 336 -35.90 19.67 7.47
N THR A 337 -36.57 18.52 7.27
CA THR A 337 -37.90 18.49 6.66
C THR A 337 -38.94 19.16 7.59
N PRO A 338 -39.92 19.94 7.09
CA PRO A 338 -40.93 20.62 7.93
C PRO A 338 -41.64 19.70 8.93
N SER A 339 -41.92 18.46 8.55
CA SER A 339 -42.52 17.46 9.45
C SER A 339 -41.62 17.08 10.64
N ALA A 340 -40.29 17.08 10.47
CA ALA A 340 -39.35 16.84 11.56
C ALA A 340 -39.27 18.04 12.50
N ILE A 341 -39.23 19.25 11.93
CA ILE A 341 -39.22 20.51 12.69
C ILE A 341 -40.49 20.65 13.53
N ASN A 342 -41.67 20.38 12.95
CA ASN A 342 -42.94 20.44 13.68
C ASN A 342 -43.00 19.46 14.86
N ARG A 343 -42.39 18.27 14.73
CA ARG A 343 -42.26 17.31 15.85
C ARG A 343 -41.39 17.88 16.96
N LEU A 344 -40.24 18.46 16.64
CA LEU A 344 -39.35 19.08 17.63
C LEU A 344 -40.03 20.22 18.40
N HIS A 345 -40.87 21.02 17.74
CA HIS A 345 -41.64 22.07 18.40
C HIS A 345 -42.77 21.54 19.29
N SER A 346 -43.38 20.40 18.97
CA SER A 346 -44.44 19.80 19.79
C SER A 346 -43.98 19.25 21.14
N PHE A 347 -42.67 19.12 21.38
CA PHE A 347 -42.10 18.67 22.66
C PHE A 347 -41.67 19.82 23.58
N LYS A 348 -41.81 21.08 23.14
CA LYS A 348 -41.62 22.28 23.97
C LYS A 348 -42.99 22.83 24.37
#